data_AF-A0AAW2JUX4-F1
#
_entry.id   AF-A0AAW2JUX4-F1
#
_cell.length_a   1.000
_cell.length_b   1.000
_cell.length_c   1.000
_cell.angle_alpha   90.00
_cell.angle_beta   90.00
_cell.angle_gamma   90.00
#
_symmetry.space_group_name_H-M   'P 1'
#
loop_
_entity.id
_entity.type
_entity.pdbx_description
1 polymer ?
#
loop_
_entity_poly.entity_id
_entity_poly.type
_entity_poly.pdbx_seq_one_letter_code
_entity_poly.pdbx_strand_id
1 'polypeptide(L)'
;MYYATANGLAEEFNNTLCNLLKKVVAKSKRDWHERIGEALWAYKTTVRTPTQATPYALVYGVEVVLPLERQIPSLRIAIQEGLTEEENAQIRLEELKALDEKRLEAQQRLECYQARLSRAFNKKVCPRSFQVGDLVLVVMRPIITTH
;
A
#
# COMPACT_ATOMS: atom_id res chain seq x y z
N MET A 1 -15.08 -15.51 12.55
CA MET A 1 -15.14 -15.72 11.08
C MET A 1 -13.83 -15.22 10.50
N TYR A 2 -12.92 -16.09 10.02
CA TYR A 2 -11.62 -15.69 9.45
C TYR A 2 -11.70 -15.83 7.92
N TYR A 3 -11.63 -14.72 7.21
CA TYR A 3 -11.75 -14.68 5.74
C TYR A 3 -10.37 -14.44 5.13
N ALA A 4 -9.72 -15.52 4.72
CA ALA A 4 -8.28 -15.52 4.37
C ALA A 4 -7.89 -14.54 3.25
N THR A 5 -8.77 -14.29 2.26
CA THR A 5 -8.48 -13.40 1.12
C THR A 5 -8.54 -11.91 1.48
N ALA A 6 -9.54 -11.45 2.24
CA ALA A 6 -9.57 -10.06 2.71
C ALA A 6 -8.59 -9.83 3.87
N ASN A 7 -8.39 -10.85 4.73
CA ASN A 7 -7.42 -10.77 5.81
C ASN A 7 -5.99 -10.70 5.30
N GLY A 8 -5.66 -11.31 4.15
CA GLY A 8 -4.30 -11.24 3.58
C GLY A 8 -3.85 -9.82 3.24
N LEU A 9 -4.71 -9.00 2.61
CA LEU A 9 -4.39 -7.60 2.31
C LEU A 9 -4.25 -6.75 3.58
N ALA A 10 -5.13 -6.97 4.56
CA ALA A 10 -5.07 -6.29 5.85
C ALA A 10 -3.81 -6.69 6.65
N GLU A 11 -3.45 -7.98 6.63
CA GLU A 11 -2.24 -8.52 7.25
C GLU A 11 -0.97 -7.93 6.62
N GLU A 12 -0.92 -7.82 5.28
CA GLU A 12 0.23 -7.26 4.59
C GLU A 12 0.37 -5.74 4.81
N PHE A 13 -0.76 -5.02 4.86
CA PHE A 13 -0.77 -3.63 5.31
C PHE A 13 -0.28 -3.49 6.75
N ASN A 14 -0.82 -4.27 7.67
CA ASN A 14 -0.43 -4.25 9.09
C ASN A 14 1.04 -4.58 9.26
N ASN A 15 1.59 -5.53 8.49
CA ASN A 15 3.00 -5.86 8.50
C ASN A 15 3.86 -4.67 8.02
N THR A 16 3.47 -4.02 6.93
CA THR A 16 4.15 -2.80 6.47
C THR A 16 4.14 -1.72 7.55
N LEU A 17 2.97 -1.44 8.13
CA LEU A 17 2.81 -0.42 9.15
C LEU A 17 3.66 -0.74 10.39
N CYS A 18 3.66 -1.99 10.84
CA CYS A 18 4.54 -2.46 11.91
C CYS A 18 6.02 -2.23 11.59
N ASN A 19 6.45 -2.48 10.34
CA ASN A 19 7.84 -2.29 9.93
C ASN A 19 8.24 -0.80 9.84
N LEU A 20 7.32 0.08 9.48
CA LEU A 20 7.52 1.53 9.55
C LEU A 20 7.61 1.99 11.01
N LEU A 21 6.67 1.57 11.85
CA LEU A 21 6.66 1.88 13.27
C LEU A 21 7.95 1.44 13.96
N LYS A 22 8.47 0.25 13.69
CA LYS A 22 9.75 -0.23 14.23
C LYS A 22 10.93 0.70 13.94
N LYS A 23 10.88 1.50 12.87
CA LYS A 23 11.93 2.46 12.50
C LYS A 23 11.78 3.81 13.17
N VAL A 24 10.55 4.22 13.48
CA VAL A 24 10.23 5.56 14.02
C VAL A 24 10.16 5.55 15.55
N VAL A 25 9.74 4.43 16.14
CA VAL A 25 9.54 4.29 17.57
C VAL A 25 10.88 4.17 18.31
N ALA A 26 10.99 4.81 19.48
CA ALA A 26 12.19 4.76 20.30
C ALA A 26 12.53 3.33 20.78
N LYS A 27 13.76 3.13 21.29
CA LYS A 27 14.23 1.82 21.78
C LYS A 27 13.28 1.17 22.81
N SER A 28 12.54 1.98 23.56
CA SER A 28 11.61 1.52 24.60
C SER A 28 10.27 0.99 24.07
N LYS A 29 9.92 1.24 22.80
CA LYS A 29 8.67 0.80 22.13
C LYS A 29 7.35 1.25 22.77
N ARG A 30 7.38 2.19 23.72
CA ARG A 30 6.19 2.63 24.47
C ARG A 30 5.47 3.80 23.81
N ASP A 31 6.16 4.54 22.95
CA ASP A 31 5.70 5.74 22.23
C ASP A 31 5.05 5.42 20.87
N TRP A 32 4.72 4.16 20.57
CA TRP A 32 4.17 3.76 19.27
C TRP A 32 2.87 4.49 18.92
N HIS A 33 2.04 4.78 19.91
CA HIS A 33 0.74 5.44 19.74
C HIS A 33 0.90 6.94 19.40
N GLU A 34 1.97 7.58 19.85
CA GLU A 34 2.31 8.96 19.49
C GLU A 34 2.92 9.01 18.07
N ARG A 35 3.72 8.00 17.71
CA ARG A 35 4.43 7.93 16.42
C ARG A 35 3.63 7.31 15.27
N ILE A 36 2.44 6.78 15.53
CA ILE A 36 1.61 6.15 14.49
C ILE A 36 1.21 7.12 13.39
N GLY A 37 0.97 8.39 13.74
CA GLY A 37 0.67 9.43 12.76
C GLY A 37 1.80 9.63 11.76
N GLU A 38 3.06 9.66 12.23
CA GLU A 38 4.25 9.79 11.39
C GLU A 38 4.45 8.58 10.48
N ALA A 39 4.26 7.36 11.00
CA ALA A 39 4.37 6.13 10.23
C ALA A 39 3.29 6.05 9.13
N LEU A 40 2.05 6.44 9.46
CA LEU A 40 0.96 6.52 8.49
C LEU A 40 1.19 7.61 7.44
N TRP A 41 1.74 8.76 7.84
CA TRP A 41 2.11 9.82 6.92
C TRP A 41 3.15 9.34 5.91
N ALA A 42 4.23 8.75 6.40
CA ALA A 42 5.28 8.17 5.55
C ALA A 42 4.72 7.11 4.60
N TYR A 43 3.80 6.25 5.07
CA TYR A 43 3.14 5.27 4.21
C TYR A 43 2.34 5.94 3.08
N LYS A 44 1.56 6.98 3.40
CA LYS A 44 0.68 7.67 2.45
C LYS A 44 1.45 8.46 1.40
N THR A 45 2.60 9.03 1.74
CA THR A 45 3.39 9.92 0.85
C THR A 45 4.53 9.20 0.11
N THR A 46 4.79 7.92 0.39
CA THR A 46 5.89 7.18 -0.26
C THR A 46 5.37 6.32 -1.40
N VAL A 47 6.03 6.40 -2.56
CA VAL A 47 5.72 5.55 -3.72
C VAL A 47 5.95 4.08 -3.36
N ARG A 48 4.93 3.24 -3.63
CA ARG A 48 4.99 1.81 -3.32
C ARG A 48 5.45 1.04 -4.55
N THR A 49 6.44 0.15 -4.38
CA THR A 49 6.99 -0.65 -5.49
C THR A 49 5.94 -1.45 -6.28
N PRO A 50 4.90 -2.05 -5.66
CA PRO A 50 3.90 -2.83 -6.41
C PRO A 50 3.01 -1.97 -7.30
N THR A 51 2.59 -0.79 -6.83
CA THR A 51 1.64 0.09 -7.53
C THR A 51 2.33 1.21 -8.32
N GLN A 52 3.61 1.50 -8.03
CA GLN A 52 4.38 2.63 -8.57
C GLN A 52 3.72 4.00 -8.33
N ALA A 53 2.82 4.09 -7.35
CA ALA A 53 2.14 5.32 -6.96
C ALA A 53 2.13 5.48 -5.44
N THR A 54 1.90 6.70 -4.95
CA THR A 54 1.66 6.93 -3.52
C THR A 54 0.22 6.53 -3.16
N PRO A 55 -0.02 5.94 -1.98
CA PRO A 55 -1.38 5.63 -1.55
C PRO A 55 -2.29 6.85 -1.49
N TYR A 56 -1.74 8.03 -1.17
CA TYR A 56 -2.52 9.27 -1.17
C TYR A 56 -3.01 9.66 -2.56
N ALA A 57 -2.14 9.61 -3.58
CA ALA A 57 -2.53 9.94 -4.95
C ALA A 57 -3.62 9.00 -5.49
N LEU A 58 -3.61 7.72 -5.11
CA LEU A 58 -4.67 6.77 -5.52
C LEU A 58 -6.02 7.06 -4.86
N VAL A 59 -6.04 7.67 -3.67
CA VAL A 59 -7.27 8.04 -2.98
C VAL A 59 -7.81 9.38 -3.49
N TYR A 60 -6.93 10.39 -3.57
CA TYR A 60 -7.33 11.78 -3.81
C TYR A 60 -7.04 12.29 -5.22
N GLY A 61 -6.44 11.50 -6.10
CA GLY A 61 -6.13 11.87 -7.49
C GLY A 61 -4.88 12.72 -7.69
N VAL A 62 -4.29 13.20 -6.60
CA VAL A 62 -3.16 14.12 -6.61
C VAL A 62 -2.15 13.79 -5.53
N GLU A 63 -0.87 14.11 -5.77
CA GLU A 63 0.16 13.97 -4.76
C GLU A 63 -0.02 14.96 -3.61
N VAL A 64 0.38 14.52 -2.41
CA VAL A 64 0.42 15.37 -1.21
C VAL A 64 1.36 16.55 -1.43
N VAL A 65 0.91 17.73 -1.06
CA VAL A 65 1.82 18.86 -0.80
C VAL A 65 2.47 18.65 0.56
N LEU A 66 3.78 18.47 0.59
CA LEU A 66 4.49 18.26 1.85
C LEU A 66 4.63 19.57 2.64
N PRO A 67 4.65 19.54 3.98
CA PRO A 67 4.87 20.75 4.78
C PRO A 67 6.16 21.50 4.39
N LEU A 68 7.20 20.77 3.97
CA LEU A 68 8.46 21.35 3.50
C LEU A 68 8.29 22.14 2.20
N GLU A 69 7.43 21.70 1.28
CA GLU A 69 7.12 22.40 0.02
C GLU A 69 6.34 23.70 0.25
N ARG A 70 5.70 23.83 1.41
CA ARG A 70 5.03 25.07 1.81
C ARG A 70 5.99 26.02 2.54
N GLN A 71 6.91 25.49 3.36
CA GLN A 71 7.94 26.29 4.03
C GLN A 71 8.97 26.83 3.04
N ILE A 72 9.34 26.01 2.05
CA ILE A 72 10.19 26.36 0.92
C ILE A 72 9.29 26.25 -0.30
N PRO A 73 8.71 27.36 -0.80
CA PRO A 73 7.74 27.34 -1.88
C PRO A 73 8.23 26.50 -3.06
N SER A 74 7.61 25.34 -3.25
CA SER A 74 7.91 24.47 -4.38
C SER A 74 7.33 25.08 -5.66
N LEU A 75 7.85 24.65 -6.82
CA LEU A 75 7.33 25.11 -8.12
C LEU A 75 5.81 24.92 -8.23
N ARG A 76 5.29 23.81 -7.70
CA ARG A 76 3.85 23.53 -7.71
C ARG A 76 3.05 24.55 -6.90
N ILE A 77 3.55 24.97 -5.74
CA ILE A 77 2.91 25.99 -4.91
C ILE A 77 2.97 27.35 -5.57
N ALA A 78 4.13 27.73 -6.11
CA ALA A 78 4.30 29.00 -6.82
C ALA A 78 3.35 29.11 -8.03
N ILE A 79 3.15 28.02 -8.78
CA ILE A 79 2.18 27.98 -9.88
C ILE A 79 0.76 28.11 -9.34
N GLN A 80 0.41 27.37 -8.28
CA GLN A 80 -0.94 27.37 -7.73
C GLN A 80 -1.34 28.73 -7.13
N GLU A 81 -0.41 29.47 -6.53
CA GLU A 81 -0.64 30.82 -6.02
C GLU A 81 -0.93 31.85 -7.13
N GLY A 82 -0.50 31.58 -8.37
CA GLY A 82 -0.72 32.46 -9.52
C GLY A 82 -2.03 32.20 -10.29
N LEU A 83 -2.77 31.15 -9.94
CA LEU A 83 -4.01 30.77 -10.62
C LEU A 83 -5.24 31.44 -10.00
N THR A 84 -6.25 31.72 -10.83
CA THR A 84 -7.58 32.07 -10.31
C THR A 84 -8.28 30.86 -9.71
N GLU A 85 -9.33 31.11 -8.93
CA GLU A 85 -10.11 30.03 -8.32
C GLU A 85 -10.77 29.13 -9.38
N GLU A 86 -11.24 29.71 -10.49
CA GLU A 86 -11.82 28.98 -11.62
C GLU A 86 -10.79 28.10 -12.32
N GLU A 87 -9.58 28.61 -12.56
CA GLU A 87 -8.50 27.85 -13.20
C GLU A 87 -8.06 26.67 -12.32
N ASN A 88 -7.90 26.92 -11.01
CA ASN A 88 -7.55 25.88 -10.05
C ASN A 88 -8.65 24.80 -9.95
N ALA A 89 -9.92 25.19 -9.99
CA ALA A 89 -11.04 24.26 -10.01
C ALA A 89 -11.07 23.40 -11.30
N GLN A 90 -10.76 24.01 -12.45
CA GLN A 90 -10.69 23.31 -13.73
C GLN A 90 -9.56 22.27 -13.74
N ILE A 91 -8.36 22.64 -13.30
CA ILE A 91 -7.23 21.70 -13.14
C ILE A 91 -7.61 20.56 -12.21
N ARG A 92 -8.25 20.87 -11.07
CA ARG A 92 -8.68 19.86 -10.10
C ARG A 92 -9.70 18.89 -10.69
N LEU A 93 -10.61 19.37 -11.53
CA LEU A 93 -11.57 18.53 -12.24
C LEU A 93 -10.88 17.57 -13.22
N GLU A 94 -9.85 18.03 -13.93
CA GLU A 94 -9.06 17.20 -14.84
C GLU A 94 -8.28 16.11 -14.09
N GLU A 95 -7.67 16.45 -12.95
CA GLU A 95 -7.01 15.46 -12.08
C GLU A 95 -7.95 14.36 -11.62
N LEU A 96 -9.20 14.72 -11.25
CA LEU A 96 -10.22 13.77 -10.81
C LEU A 96 -10.71 12.89 -11.96
N LYS A 97 -10.84 13.42 -13.17
CA LYS A 97 -11.20 12.62 -14.36
C LYS A 97 -10.12 11.59 -14.70
N ALA A 98 -8.85 11.93 -14.52
CA ALA A 98 -7.72 11.02 -14.74
C ALA A 98 -7.50 10.01 -13.58
N LEU A 99 -8.20 10.14 -12.46
CA LEU A 99 -7.96 9.34 -11.27
C LEU A 99 -8.28 7.86 -11.47
N ASP A 100 -9.37 7.54 -12.19
CA ASP A 100 -9.77 6.15 -12.41
C ASP A 100 -8.79 5.43 -13.35
N GLU A 101 -8.22 6.13 -14.33
CA GLU A 101 -7.14 5.62 -15.17
C GLU A 101 -5.89 5.31 -14.34
N LYS A 102 -5.46 6.23 -13.46
CA LYS A 102 -4.33 6.00 -12.55
C LYS A 102 -4.55 4.80 -11.63
N ARG A 103 -5.78 4.60 -11.13
CA ARG A 103 -6.14 3.44 -10.30
C ARG A 103 -6.06 2.15 -11.08
N LEU A 104 -6.57 2.14 -12.31
CA LEU A 104 -6.52 0.98 -13.18
C LEU A 104 -5.06 0.60 -13.49
N GLU A 105 -4.22 1.57 -13.84
CA GLU A 105 -2.79 1.32 -14.05
C GLU A 105 -2.10 0.75 -12.80
N ALA A 106 -2.37 1.33 -11.64
CA ALA A 106 -1.80 0.88 -10.37
C ALA A 106 -2.23 -0.57 -10.05
N GLN A 107 -3.47 -0.92 -10.35
CA GLN A 107 -3.98 -2.29 -10.20
C GLN A 107 -3.28 -3.25 -11.16
N GLN A 108 -3.15 -2.91 -12.43
CA GLN A 108 -2.45 -3.75 -13.42
C GLN A 108 -0.98 -3.99 -13.03
N ARG A 109 -0.30 -2.96 -12.55
CA ARG A 109 1.08 -3.07 -12.03
C ARG A 109 1.15 -3.99 -10.81
N LEU A 110 0.19 -3.88 -9.90
CA LEU A 110 0.10 -4.74 -8.71
C LEU A 110 -0.09 -6.21 -9.11
N GLU A 111 -0.98 -6.51 -10.04
CA GLU A 111 -1.23 -7.86 -10.56
C GLU A 111 0.03 -8.44 -11.21
N CYS A 112 0.71 -7.66 -12.05
CA CYS A 112 1.98 -8.07 -12.67
C CYS A 112 3.07 -8.32 -11.62
N TYR A 113 3.14 -7.47 -10.59
CA TYR A 113 4.07 -7.63 -9.49
C TYR A 113 3.81 -8.93 -8.70
N GLN A 114 2.55 -9.19 -8.35
CA GLN A 114 2.14 -10.43 -7.68
C GLN A 114 2.44 -11.66 -8.53
N ALA A 115 2.12 -11.63 -9.83
CA ALA A 115 2.44 -12.73 -10.74
C ALA A 115 3.95 -13.02 -10.79
N ARG A 116 4.79 -11.97 -10.80
CA ARG A 116 6.25 -12.12 -10.74
C ARG A 116 6.73 -12.74 -9.44
N LEU A 117 6.18 -12.32 -8.30
CA LEU A 117 6.49 -12.92 -7.00
C LEU A 117 6.10 -14.40 -6.95
N SER A 118 4.89 -14.74 -7.39
CA SER A 118 4.41 -16.12 -7.44
C SER A 118 5.29 -17.01 -8.32
N ARG A 119 5.71 -16.52 -9.50
CA ARG A 119 6.64 -17.25 -10.37
C ARG A 119 8.00 -17.46 -9.70
N ALA A 120 8.54 -16.43 -9.04
CA ALA A 120 9.83 -16.51 -8.35
C ALA A 120 9.79 -17.48 -7.15
N PHE A 121 8.68 -17.49 -6.41
CA PHE A 121 8.45 -18.45 -5.33
C PHE A 121 8.35 -19.87 -5.87
N ASN A 122 7.46 -20.10 -6.85
CA ASN A 122 7.23 -21.43 -7.44
C ASN A 122 8.49 -22.02 -8.08
N LYS A 123 9.38 -21.19 -8.67
CA LYS A 123 10.67 -21.66 -9.19
C LYS A 123 11.55 -22.31 -8.13
N LYS A 124 11.42 -21.92 -6.85
CA LYS A 124 12.17 -22.47 -5.72
C LYS A 124 11.47 -23.65 -5.05
N VAL A 125 10.20 -23.90 -5.39
CA VAL A 125 9.45 -25.03 -4.84
C VAL A 125 9.88 -26.30 -5.56
N CYS A 126 10.60 -27.17 -4.86
CA CYS A 126 10.88 -28.51 -5.35
C CYS A 126 9.61 -29.36 -5.20
N PRO A 127 9.03 -29.89 -6.30
CA PRO A 127 7.90 -30.79 -6.20
C PRO A 127 8.34 -32.06 -5.46
N ARG A 128 7.61 -32.40 -4.38
CA ARG A 128 7.77 -33.66 -3.66
C ARG A 128 6.61 -34.57 -4.03
N SER A 129 6.93 -35.79 -4.44
CA SER A 129 5.97 -36.89 -4.52
C SER A 129 5.90 -37.60 -3.18
N PHE A 130 4.70 -37.90 -2.71
CA PHE A 130 4.46 -38.67 -1.49
C PHE A 130 3.85 -40.02 -1.85
N GLN A 131 4.21 -41.06 -1.12
CA GLN A 131 3.62 -42.39 -1.25
C GLN A 131 2.69 -42.70 -0.07
N VAL A 132 1.83 -43.71 -0.25
CA VAL A 132 0.95 -44.20 0.82
C VAL A 132 1.81 -44.73 1.96
N GLY A 133 1.70 -44.12 3.14
CA GLY A 133 2.53 -44.43 4.32
C GLY A 133 3.49 -43.32 4.73
N ASP A 134 3.72 -42.32 3.88
CA ASP A 134 4.54 -41.16 4.23
C ASP A 134 3.84 -40.26 5.25
N LEU A 135 4.57 -39.87 6.30
CA LEU A 135 4.10 -38.86 7.25
C LEU A 135 4.27 -37.47 6.63
N VAL A 136 3.14 -36.81 6.38
CA VAL A 136 3.09 -35.45 5.84
C VAL A 136 2.53 -34.47 6.86
N LEU A 137 3.10 -33.27 6.89
CA LEU A 137 2.57 -32.16 7.67
C LEU A 137 1.30 -31.63 6.99
N VAL A 138 0.15 -31.92 7.58
CA VAL A 138 -1.14 -31.42 7.11
C VAL A 138 -1.47 -30.13 7.85
N VAL A 139 -1.70 -29.05 7.11
CA VAL A 139 -2.28 -27.82 7.68
C VAL A 139 -3.79 -28.03 7.81
N MET A 140 -4.23 -28.35 9.02
CA MET A 140 -5.66 -28.44 9.36
C MET A 140 -6.23 -27.02 9.46
N ARG A 141 -7.01 -26.60 8.46
CA ARG A 141 -7.81 -25.36 8.56
C ARG A 141 -9.13 -25.69 9.27
N PRO A 142 -9.56 -24.92 10.28
CA PRO A 142 -10.78 -25.23 11.02
C PRO A 142 -12.00 -25.22 10.08
N ILE A 143 -12.74 -26.32 10.07
CA ILE A 143 -14.04 -26.41 9.41
C ILE A 143 -15.01 -25.59 10.25
N ILE A 144 -15.44 -24.44 9.75
CA ILE A 144 -16.48 -23.65 10.39
C ILE A 144 -17.82 -24.26 9.98
N THR A 145 -18.36 -25.13 10.81
CA THR A 145 -19.74 -25.63 10.67
C THR A 145 -20.68 -24.54 11.15
N THR A 146 -21.33 -23.83 10.23
CA THR A 146 -22.42 -22.90 10.55
C THR A 146 -23.68 -23.70 10.87
N HIS A 147 -24.17 -23.59 12.11
CA HIS A 147 -25.53 -23.94 12.50
C HIS A 147 -26.45 -22.74 12.32
#